data_AF-A0A3D4GSN9-F1
#
_entry.id   AF-A0A3D4GSN9-F1
#
_cell.length_a   1.000
_cell.length_b   1.000
_cell.length_c   1.000
_cell.angle_alpha   90.00
_cell.angle_beta   90.00
_cell.angle_gamma   90.00
#
_symmetry.space_group_name_H-M   'P 1'
#
loop_
_entity.id
_entity.type
_entity.pdbx_description
1 polymer ?
#
loop_
_entity_poly.entity_id
_entity_poly.type
_entity_poly.pdbx_seq_one_letter_code
_entity_poly.pdbx_strand_id
1 'polypeptide(L)'
;DEGAWSWSLWYYVDVPASDLKEGENEILIDSVDGHIGWRLMVADYRDYYKGAGQGTRLPEGSQISEGGDWAKERGEYVVRLSLGGFRVKGDLRTDVLDLAAASSPLKVATGVSCFKVEADADVPDSTGLEFEYTAGETPVVEEDRWSGWSSIQPGEAVEDVRGRYLQLRTTFESIDRSATPILKELNLWAVVSSASSHAVRVVSCRNQDILRTSVPYKHEDYRCEMLQELRRRFELDAVVAGAQTEFERIERLMEAAYFVPLGDCRHYPWNVLDWLILSRDRSGQIQMNEYEQRRRDKMCLYPNVALVAALLSYGIPARHLNFHSEGMTGHEIAEVWSNDFRKWIHLDATRDFYYYDLSTGVPLDTLEIHNVLMERVDEVEKWDCPYLFRQDLDELVKGLPIGFREGNHTISTREGGLFLFRSFSHFRILPRNNTFSVPGPLPVSQGTEVWAWDGYLNWADERAPKLLHFNRHTNRRAEFYPTLNQTRFHLELIDNSRLNVYLETETPCFAGFQSRVDLTEWLPASQNFTWEPSPGLNTLEVRSTNTTGATGISSSISIFV
;
A
#
# COMPACT_ATOMS: atom_id res chain seq x y z
N ASP A 1 -27.66 -21.43 22.74
CA ASP A 1 -27.68 -20.91 21.37
C ASP A 1 -26.47 -21.43 20.63
N GLU A 2 -26.71 -22.47 19.83
CA GLU A 2 -25.72 -23.11 18.96
C GLU A 2 -25.12 -22.06 18.04
N GLY A 3 -23.78 -22.06 17.98
CA GLY A 3 -22.95 -21.01 17.40
C GLY A 3 -23.51 -20.47 16.10
N ALA A 4 -23.66 -19.15 16.05
CA ALA A 4 -23.84 -18.41 14.81
C ALA A 4 -22.58 -18.67 13.95
N TRP A 5 -22.61 -19.75 13.16
CA TRP A 5 -21.66 -19.96 12.09
C TRP A 5 -21.66 -18.68 11.26
N SER A 6 -20.50 -18.03 11.16
CA SER A 6 -20.29 -16.94 10.22
C SER A 6 -20.70 -17.46 8.84
N TRP A 7 -21.80 -16.93 8.31
CA TRP A 7 -22.48 -17.43 7.11
C TRP A 7 -21.71 -17.12 5.82
N SER A 8 -20.54 -16.49 5.92
CA SER A 8 -19.61 -16.24 4.81
C SER A 8 -18.19 -16.62 5.24
N LEU A 9 -17.76 -17.84 4.92
CA LEU A 9 -16.37 -18.29 5.07
C LEU A 9 -15.97 -19.05 3.80
N TRP A 10 -14.70 -18.97 3.43
CA TRP A 10 -14.15 -19.82 2.37
C TRP A 10 -13.70 -21.14 2.99
N TYR A 11 -14.23 -22.23 2.46
CA TYR A 11 -13.76 -23.58 2.78
C TYR A 11 -12.90 -24.06 1.62
N TYR A 12 -11.75 -24.66 1.94
CA TYR A 12 -10.86 -25.19 0.93
C TYR A 12 -10.90 -26.72 1.00
N VAL A 13 -10.91 -27.34 -0.17
CA VAL A 13 -10.88 -28.79 -0.29
C VAL A 13 -9.74 -29.13 -1.24
N ASP A 14 -8.80 -29.94 -0.78
CA ASP A 14 -7.71 -30.41 -1.62
C ASP A 14 -8.27 -31.42 -2.63
N VAL A 15 -8.07 -31.12 -3.91
CA VAL A 15 -8.38 -32.02 -5.02
C VAL A 15 -7.06 -32.56 -5.54
N PRO A 16 -6.77 -33.88 -5.40
CA PRO A 16 -5.54 -34.46 -5.93
C PRO A 16 -5.42 -34.22 -7.42
N ALA A 17 -4.25 -33.78 -7.88
CA ALA A 17 -4.02 -33.55 -9.31
C ALA A 17 -4.20 -34.82 -10.15
N SER A 18 -4.00 -36.01 -9.56
CA SER A 18 -4.24 -37.31 -10.18
C SER A 18 -5.70 -37.59 -10.53
N ASP A 19 -6.62 -36.90 -9.87
CA ASP A 19 -8.06 -37.08 -10.07
C ASP A 19 -8.60 -36.18 -11.18
N LEU A 20 -7.80 -35.20 -11.60
CA LEU A 20 -8.07 -34.34 -12.74
C LEU A 20 -7.51 -34.96 -14.02
N LYS A 21 -8.26 -34.84 -15.11
CA LYS A 21 -7.83 -35.23 -16.46
C LYS A 21 -7.74 -34.01 -17.37
N GLU A 22 -6.96 -34.14 -18.44
CA GLU A 22 -6.96 -33.13 -19.50
C GLU A 22 -8.36 -33.02 -20.13
N GLY A 23 -8.84 -31.80 -20.32
CA GLY A 23 -10.17 -31.52 -20.85
C GLY A 23 -11.26 -31.36 -19.78
N GLU A 24 -12.44 -31.89 -20.07
CA GLU A 24 -13.63 -31.70 -19.23
C GLU A 24 -13.58 -32.55 -17.96
N ASN A 25 -13.73 -31.91 -16.81
CA ASN A 25 -13.81 -32.55 -15.50
C ASN A 25 -15.18 -32.25 -14.88
N GLU A 26 -15.79 -33.24 -14.25
CA GLU A 26 -17.02 -33.10 -13.47
C GLU A 26 -16.66 -33.09 -11.98
N ILE A 27 -17.08 -32.05 -11.26
CA ILE A 27 -16.91 -31.94 -9.80
C ILE A 27 -18.30 -31.95 -9.17
N LEU A 28 -18.63 -33.04 -8.48
CA LEU A 28 -19.90 -33.21 -7.80
C LEU A 28 -19.78 -32.78 -6.34
N ILE A 29 -20.63 -31.84 -5.93
CA ILE A 29 -20.77 -31.39 -4.54
C ILE A 29 -22.15 -31.82 -4.07
N ASP A 30 -22.21 -32.74 -3.12
CA ASP A 30 -23.47 -33.26 -2.58
C ASP A 30 -23.45 -33.24 -1.04
N SER A 31 -24.64 -33.19 -0.45
CA SER A 31 -24.83 -33.39 0.98
C SER A 31 -24.67 -34.86 1.37
N VAL A 32 -24.02 -35.10 2.51
CA VAL A 32 -23.92 -36.45 3.07
C VAL A 32 -25.28 -36.86 3.64
N ASP A 33 -25.76 -38.05 3.29
CA ASP A 33 -26.99 -38.68 3.79
C ASP A 33 -28.27 -37.82 3.68
N GLY A 34 -28.32 -36.90 2.71
CA GLY A 34 -29.48 -36.03 2.48
C GLY A 34 -29.72 -34.98 3.58
N HIS A 35 -28.73 -34.75 4.46
CA HIS A 35 -28.76 -33.65 5.41
C HIS A 35 -28.56 -32.29 4.72
N ILE A 36 -28.90 -31.18 5.37
CA ILE A 36 -28.57 -29.84 4.85
C ILE A 36 -27.04 -29.70 4.92
N GLY A 37 -26.36 -29.93 3.79
CA GLY A 37 -24.89 -30.00 3.72
C GLY A 37 -24.21 -28.65 3.50
N TRP A 38 -24.59 -27.92 2.46
CA TRP A 38 -23.90 -26.70 2.03
C TRP A 38 -24.87 -25.59 1.63
N ARG A 39 -24.54 -24.34 1.97
CA ARG A 39 -25.16 -23.14 1.40
C ARG A 39 -24.16 -22.49 0.47
N LEU A 40 -24.38 -22.61 -0.84
CA LEU A 40 -23.54 -21.96 -1.83
C LEU A 40 -24.03 -20.54 -2.09
N MET A 41 -23.11 -19.58 -2.02
CA MET A 41 -23.41 -18.20 -2.41
C MET A 41 -23.46 -18.09 -3.94
N VAL A 42 -24.31 -17.19 -4.43
CA VAL A 42 -24.41 -16.85 -5.86
C VAL A 42 -24.10 -15.36 -6.00
N ALA A 43 -23.04 -15.04 -6.74
CA ALA A 43 -22.68 -13.69 -7.13
C ALA A 43 -23.64 -13.22 -8.23
N ASP A 44 -24.61 -12.38 -7.86
CA ASP A 44 -25.71 -11.97 -8.74
C ASP A 44 -25.22 -11.14 -9.93
N TYR A 45 -25.59 -11.52 -11.15
CA TYR A 45 -25.20 -10.82 -12.37
C TYR A 45 -25.74 -9.39 -12.47
N ARG A 46 -26.81 -9.05 -11.72
CA ARG A 46 -27.31 -7.68 -11.62
C ARG A 46 -26.30 -6.72 -10.99
N ASP A 47 -25.40 -7.24 -10.15
CA ASP A 47 -24.37 -6.46 -9.46
C ASP A 47 -22.99 -6.54 -10.13
N TYR A 48 -22.85 -7.38 -11.16
CA TYR A 48 -21.57 -7.64 -11.83
C TYR A 48 -20.86 -6.35 -12.27
N TYR A 49 -21.58 -5.46 -12.97
CA TYR A 49 -21.01 -4.23 -13.52
C TYR A 49 -20.65 -3.18 -12.46
N LYS A 50 -21.12 -3.33 -11.22
CA LYS A 50 -20.74 -2.43 -10.12
C LYS A 50 -19.28 -2.63 -9.73
N GLY A 51 -18.84 -3.89 -9.64
CA GLY A 51 -17.46 -4.23 -9.26
C GLY A 51 -16.49 -4.43 -10.44
N ALA A 52 -17.01 -4.50 -11.67
CA ALA A 52 -16.23 -4.77 -12.87
C ALA A 52 -15.44 -3.56 -13.39
N GLY A 53 -14.33 -3.83 -14.07
CA GLY A 53 -13.61 -2.83 -14.84
C GLY A 53 -14.28 -2.56 -16.19
N GLN A 54 -13.83 -1.52 -16.91
CA GLN A 54 -14.25 -1.33 -18.29
C GLN A 54 -13.85 -2.55 -19.14
N GLY A 55 -14.76 -3.02 -19.98
CA GLY A 55 -14.52 -4.15 -20.90
C GLY A 55 -14.59 -5.53 -20.26
N THR A 56 -14.96 -5.66 -18.99
CA THR A 56 -15.18 -6.99 -18.39
C THR A 56 -16.45 -7.62 -18.97
N ARG A 57 -16.36 -8.87 -19.41
CA ARG A 57 -17.48 -9.64 -19.98
C ARG A 57 -18.15 -10.48 -18.90
N LEU A 58 -19.47 -10.33 -18.77
CA LEU A 58 -20.28 -11.15 -17.88
C LEU A 58 -20.02 -12.64 -18.15
N PRO A 59 -19.69 -13.46 -17.13
CA PRO A 59 -19.69 -14.90 -17.29
C PRO A 59 -21.14 -15.38 -17.48
N GLU A 60 -21.38 -16.33 -18.38
CA GLU A 60 -22.73 -16.82 -18.69
C GLU A 60 -22.83 -18.35 -18.60
N GLY A 61 -22.15 -18.95 -17.61
CA GLY A 61 -22.00 -20.41 -17.52
C GLY A 61 -22.91 -21.12 -16.51
N SER A 62 -23.44 -20.41 -15.52
CA SER A 62 -24.12 -21.07 -14.40
C SER A 62 -25.57 -21.43 -14.71
N GLN A 63 -25.95 -22.64 -14.29
CA GLN A 63 -27.28 -23.20 -14.47
C GLN A 63 -27.76 -23.82 -13.15
N ILE A 64 -29.08 -24.01 -13.02
CA ILE A 64 -29.73 -24.64 -11.87
C ILE A 64 -30.83 -25.59 -12.36
N SER A 65 -31.04 -26.69 -11.63
CA SER A 65 -32.14 -27.63 -11.84
C SER A 65 -32.75 -28.06 -10.52
N GLU A 66 -34.08 -28.04 -10.42
CA GLU A 66 -34.85 -28.55 -9.27
C GLU A 66 -35.64 -29.80 -9.68
N GLY A 67 -34.95 -30.83 -10.16
CA GLY A 67 -35.57 -32.13 -10.49
C GLY A 67 -35.64 -32.50 -11.97
N GLY A 68 -34.72 -31.99 -12.80
CA GLY A 68 -34.49 -32.52 -14.15
C GLY A 68 -34.02 -31.45 -15.14
N ASP A 69 -34.91 -30.51 -15.48
CA ASP A 69 -34.61 -29.50 -16.49
C ASP A 69 -33.66 -28.43 -15.94
N TRP A 70 -32.68 -28.05 -16.76
CA TRP A 70 -31.71 -27.01 -16.44
C TRP A 70 -32.19 -25.65 -16.93
N ALA A 71 -32.10 -24.64 -16.07
CA ALA A 71 -32.35 -23.24 -16.39
C ALA A 71 -31.11 -22.39 -16.10
N LYS A 72 -31.01 -21.22 -16.71
CA LYS A 72 -29.93 -20.25 -16.43
C LYS A 72 -30.06 -19.76 -14.98
N GLU A 73 -28.96 -19.78 -14.24
CA GLU A 73 -28.90 -19.22 -12.88
C GLU A 73 -28.78 -17.67 -12.93
N ARG A 74 -29.20 -17.00 -11.86
CA ARG A 74 -29.15 -15.53 -11.71
C ARG A 74 -27.74 -14.96 -11.57
N GLY A 75 -26.74 -15.80 -11.39
CA GLY A 75 -25.37 -15.39 -11.06
C GLY A 75 -24.39 -16.54 -11.15
N GLU A 76 -23.15 -16.28 -10.73
CA GLU A 76 -22.09 -17.27 -10.66
C GLU A 76 -22.02 -17.88 -9.26
N TYR A 77 -21.92 -19.20 -9.16
CA TYR A 77 -21.68 -19.84 -7.86
C TYR A 77 -20.31 -19.42 -7.34
N VAL A 78 -20.24 -19.05 -6.06
CA VAL A 78 -18.98 -18.70 -5.37
C VAL A 78 -18.22 -19.99 -5.01
N VAL A 79 -17.81 -20.70 -6.06
CA VAL A 79 -17.02 -21.94 -6.01
C VAL A 79 -15.87 -21.75 -6.98
N ARG A 80 -14.64 -21.99 -6.53
CA ARG A 80 -13.44 -21.75 -7.31
C ARG A 80 -12.55 -22.99 -7.30
N LEU A 81 -12.02 -23.34 -8.46
CA LEU A 81 -10.93 -24.31 -8.57
C LEU A 81 -9.62 -23.55 -8.69
N SER A 82 -8.82 -23.60 -7.64
CA SER A 82 -7.47 -23.01 -7.63
C SER A 82 -6.46 -24.04 -8.12
N LEU A 83 -6.09 -23.95 -9.40
CA LEU A 83 -4.98 -24.72 -9.94
C LEU A 83 -3.66 -24.08 -9.50
N GLY A 84 -2.86 -24.82 -8.72
CA GLY A 84 -1.51 -24.40 -8.36
C GLY A 84 -0.62 -24.20 -9.60
N GLY A 85 0.48 -23.48 -9.41
CA GLY A 85 1.50 -23.30 -10.44
C GLY A 85 1.99 -21.86 -10.56
N PHE A 86 3.11 -21.70 -11.26
CA PHE A 86 3.73 -20.39 -11.46
C PHE A 86 3.06 -19.61 -12.60
N ARG A 87 3.16 -18.28 -12.52
CA ARG A 87 2.77 -17.40 -13.64
C ARG A 87 3.75 -17.66 -14.79
N VAL A 88 3.25 -17.57 -16.02
CA VAL A 88 4.06 -17.80 -17.23
C VAL A 88 5.11 -16.72 -17.48
N LYS A 89 4.92 -15.54 -16.87
CA LYS A 89 5.83 -14.40 -17.00
C LYS A 89 5.78 -13.50 -15.76
N GLY A 90 6.91 -12.91 -15.40
CA GLY A 90 7.05 -11.87 -14.38
C GLY A 90 8.35 -11.10 -14.56
N ASP A 91 8.50 -9.96 -13.89
CA ASP A 91 9.71 -9.15 -13.97
C ASP A 91 10.18 -8.65 -12.60
N LEU A 92 11.51 -8.53 -12.47
CA LEU A 92 12.19 -7.85 -11.37
C LEU A 92 12.94 -6.66 -11.94
N ARG A 93 12.73 -5.47 -11.38
CA ARG A 93 13.46 -4.25 -11.76
C ARG A 93 14.17 -3.65 -10.55
N THR A 94 15.43 -3.27 -10.70
CA THR A 94 16.16 -2.54 -9.68
C THR A 94 15.73 -1.07 -9.61
N ASP A 95 15.98 -0.42 -8.48
CA ASP A 95 16.10 1.05 -8.45
C ASP A 95 17.29 1.49 -9.31
N VAL A 96 17.45 2.81 -9.49
CA VAL A 96 18.65 3.38 -10.13
C VAL A 96 19.87 3.11 -9.26
N LEU A 97 20.83 2.38 -9.83
CA LEU A 97 22.11 2.05 -9.23
C LEU A 97 23.15 3.08 -9.69
N ASP A 98 24.00 3.55 -8.76
CA ASP A 98 25.17 4.38 -9.07
C ASP A 98 26.42 3.47 -9.13
N LEU A 99 26.91 3.19 -10.33
CA LEU A 99 28.05 2.30 -10.58
C LEU A 99 29.38 2.83 -10.02
N ALA A 100 29.45 4.14 -9.75
CA ALA A 100 30.62 4.79 -9.18
C ALA A 100 30.37 5.28 -7.74
N ALA A 101 29.41 4.65 -7.05
CA ALA A 101 29.01 5.06 -5.71
C ALA A 101 30.19 5.09 -4.72
N ALA A 102 30.58 6.30 -4.32
CA ALA A 102 31.36 6.51 -3.11
C ALA A 102 30.42 6.56 -1.89
N SER A 103 30.93 6.24 -0.70
CA SER A 103 30.21 6.39 0.57
C SER A 103 29.82 7.84 0.90
N SER A 104 30.35 8.82 0.15
CA SER A 104 30.04 10.24 0.30
C SER A 104 28.66 10.61 -0.29
N PRO A 105 27.89 11.51 0.37
CA PRO A 105 26.68 12.10 -0.18
C PRO A 105 26.95 13.11 -1.31
N LEU A 106 28.17 13.67 -1.35
CA LEU A 106 28.66 14.46 -2.48
C LEU A 106 29.33 13.52 -3.47
N LYS A 107 28.72 13.35 -4.64
CA LYS A 107 29.30 12.60 -5.76
C LYS A 107 30.22 13.52 -6.55
N VAL A 108 31.24 12.93 -7.12
CA VAL A 108 32.22 13.59 -7.98
C VAL A 108 32.06 13.03 -9.38
N ALA A 109 32.20 13.87 -10.39
CA ALA A 109 32.13 13.42 -11.77
C ALA A 109 33.13 12.27 -11.97
N THR A 110 32.60 11.08 -12.30
CA THR A 110 33.37 9.84 -12.45
C THR A 110 32.84 9.13 -13.67
N GLY A 111 33.72 8.88 -14.63
CA GLY A 111 33.39 8.06 -15.80
C GLY A 111 33.42 6.58 -15.44
N VAL A 112 32.43 5.86 -15.94
CA VAL A 112 32.40 4.39 -15.97
C VAL A 112 32.77 3.97 -17.38
N SER A 113 33.86 3.22 -17.55
CA SER A 113 34.25 2.73 -18.88
C SER A 113 33.47 1.48 -19.27
N CYS A 114 33.29 0.57 -18.32
CA CYS A 114 32.53 -0.65 -18.51
C CYS A 114 31.91 -1.17 -17.22
N PHE A 115 30.87 -1.99 -17.36
CA PHE A 115 30.32 -2.78 -16.27
C PHE A 115 30.05 -4.22 -16.70
N LYS A 116 29.95 -5.12 -15.73
CA LYS A 116 29.59 -6.53 -15.91
C LYS A 116 28.59 -6.94 -14.85
N VAL A 117 27.58 -7.70 -15.26
CA VAL A 117 26.62 -8.36 -14.36
C VAL A 117 26.95 -9.84 -14.29
N GLU A 118 26.98 -10.40 -13.10
CA GLU A 118 27.02 -11.84 -12.85
C GLU A 118 25.74 -12.25 -12.13
N ALA A 119 25.17 -13.40 -12.50
CA ALA A 119 23.92 -13.90 -11.95
C ALA A 119 24.12 -15.33 -11.45
N ASP A 120 23.67 -15.60 -10.22
CA ASP A 120 23.47 -16.97 -9.72
C ASP A 120 21.97 -17.28 -9.80
N ALA A 121 21.63 -18.31 -10.57
CA ALA A 121 20.24 -18.68 -10.83
C ALA A 121 20.07 -20.19 -11.07
N ASP A 122 18.93 -20.71 -10.62
CA ASP A 122 18.43 -22.02 -11.04
C ASP A 122 17.41 -21.82 -12.16
N VAL A 123 17.66 -22.40 -13.33
CA VAL A 123 16.77 -22.31 -14.50
C VAL A 123 16.36 -23.72 -14.93
N PRO A 124 15.27 -24.28 -14.38
CA PRO A 124 14.74 -25.59 -14.78
C PRO A 124 14.37 -25.65 -16.27
N ASP A 125 14.26 -26.87 -16.82
CA ASP A 125 13.76 -27.09 -18.17
C ASP A 125 12.39 -26.40 -18.38
N SER A 126 12.17 -25.85 -19.57
CA SER A 126 10.95 -25.08 -19.93
C SER A 126 10.78 -23.75 -19.18
N THR A 127 11.82 -23.25 -18.52
CA THR A 127 11.86 -21.90 -17.91
C THR A 127 13.00 -21.05 -18.48
N GLY A 128 12.97 -19.73 -18.27
CA GLY A 128 13.99 -18.83 -18.78
C GLY A 128 14.16 -17.55 -17.96
N LEU A 129 15.37 -16.98 -18.02
CA LEU A 129 15.69 -15.66 -17.51
C LEU A 129 16.27 -14.82 -18.64
N GLU A 130 15.69 -13.64 -18.87
CA GLU A 130 16.23 -12.63 -19.76
C GLU A 130 16.68 -11.42 -18.94
N PHE A 131 17.91 -10.96 -19.17
CA PHE A 131 18.47 -9.80 -18.50
C PHE A 131 18.58 -8.63 -19.47
N GLU A 132 18.10 -7.48 -19.04
CA GLU A 132 18.16 -6.23 -19.77
C GLU A 132 18.70 -5.13 -18.86
N TYR A 133 19.33 -4.13 -19.45
CA TYR A 133 19.79 -2.94 -18.76
C TYR A 133 19.41 -1.67 -19.50
N THR A 134 19.32 -0.57 -18.75
CA THR A 134 19.36 0.79 -19.29
C THR A 134 20.37 1.59 -18.46
N ALA A 135 21.12 2.47 -19.12
CA ALA A 135 22.14 3.29 -18.49
C ALA A 135 21.96 4.76 -18.83
N GLY A 136 22.34 5.64 -17.90
CA GLY A 136 22.17 7.08 -18.06
C GLY A 136 23.17 7.94 -17.31
N GLU A 137 23.17 9.21 -17.67
CA GLU A 137 24.06 10.23 -17.09
C GLU A 137 23.53 10.81 -15.77
N THR A 138 22.25 10.61 -15.48
CA THR A 138 21.56 11.21 -14.33
C THR A 138 21.06 10.17 -13.34
N PRO A 139 20.98 10.49 -12.03
CA PRO A 139 20.41 9.60 -11.02
C PRO A 139 18.90 9.43 -11.14
N VAL A 140 18.25 10.27 -11.95
CA VAL A 140 16.82 10.23 -12.25
C VAL A 140 16.64 9.85 -13.70
N VAL A 141 15.74 8.90 -13.99
CA VAL A 141 15.50 8.42 -15.36
C VAL A 141 14.80 9.50 -16.18
N GLU A 142 15.47 9.94 -17.25
CA GLU A 142 15.01 10.96 -18.20
C GLU A 142 15.16 10.41 -19.62
N GLU A 143 14.15 10.61 -20.48
CA GLU A 143 14.05 9.95 -21.79
C GLU A 143 15.22 10.27 -22.74
N ASP A 144 15.78 11.47 -22.65
CA ASP A 144 16.90 11.95 -23.49
C ASP A 144 18.28 11.70 -22.87
N ARG A 145 18.37 11.47 -21.55
CA ARG A 145 19.64 11.25 -20.83
C ARG A 145 19.92 9.79 -20.48
N TRP A 146 18.98 8.90 -20.76
CA TRP A 146 19.10 7.45 -20.58
C TRP A 146 19.03 6.71 -21.92
N SER A 147 19.61 5.51 -21.98
CA SER A 147 19.48 4.60 -23.12
C SER A 147 18.11 3.90 -23.13
N GLY A 148 17.73 3.33 -24.28
CA GLY A 148 16.71 2.29 -24.28
C GLY A 148 17.16 1.04 -23.52
N TRP A 149 16.21 0.16 -23.22
CA TRP A 149 16.51 -1.18 -22.69
C TRP A 149 17.28 -1.99 -23.72
N SER A 150 18.39 -2.59 -23.30
CA SER A 150 19.25 -3.45 -24.13
C SER A 150 19.49 -4.77 -23.41
N SER A 151 19.44 -5.89 -24.12
CA SER A 151 19.75 -7.20 -23.55
C SER A 151 21.22 -7.28 -23.14
N ILE A 152 21.49 -8.03 -22.08
CA ILE A 152 22.84 -8.35 -21.58
C ILE A 152 22.88 -9.83 -21.19
N GLN A 153 23.98 -10.51 -21.50
CA GLN A 153 24.22 -11.85 -20.98
C GLN A 153 25.04 -11.75 -19.69
N PRO A 154 24.63 -12.40 -18.59
CA PRO A 154 25.46 -12.49 -17.40
C PRO A 154 26.86 -13.03 -17.73
N GLY A 155 27.89 -12.35 -17.23
CA GLY A 155 29.31 -12.63 -17.51
C GLY A 155 29.91 -11.78 -18.64
N GLU A 156 29.09 -11.17 -19.51
CA GLU A 156 29.58 -10.26 -20.56
C GLU A 156 29.80 -8.85 -20.02
N ALA A 157 30.91 -8.24 -20.43
CA ALA A 157 31.19 -6.84 -20.15
C ALA A 157 30.49 -5.94 -21.18
N VAL A 158 29.85 -4.88 -20.69
CA VAL A 158 29.30 -3.80 -21.50
C VAL A 158 30.29 -2.65 -21.49
N GLU A 159 30.85 -2.35 -22.65
CA GLU A 159 31.74 -1.22 -22.90
C GLU A 159 30.95 0.04 -23.30
N ASP A 160 31.63 1.20 -23.31
CA ASP A 160 31.08 2.49 -23.78
C ASP A 160 29.74 2.88 -23.11
N VAL A 161 29.67 2.69 -21.80
CA VAL A 161 28.46 2.95 -20.99
C VAL A 161 28.08 4.42 -21.06
N ARG A 162 26.81 4.72 -21.35
CA ARG A 162 26.30 6.10 -21.55
C ARG A 162 26.47 7.01 -20.33
N GLY A 163 26.70 6.46 -19.15
CA GLY A 163 26.93 7.23 -17.93
C GLY A 163 27.24 6.31 -16.75
N ARG A 164 27.07 6.83 -15.54
CA ARG A 164 27.36 6.09 -14.29
C ARG A 164 26.14 5.43 -13.65
N TYR A 165 24.95 5.76 -14.11
CA TYR A 165 23.70 5.27 -13.53
C TYR A 165 23.14 4.11 -14.35
N LEU A 166 22.61 3.09 -13.67
CA LEU A 166 22.17 1.85 -14.27
C LEU A 166 20.83 1.40 -13.66
N GLN A 167 19.93 0.85 -14.48
CA GLN A 167 18.87 -0.04 -14.00
C GLN A 167 18.97 -1.39 -14.68
N LEU A 168 18.68 -2.44 -13.92
CA LEU A 168 18.59 -3.79 -14.42
C LEU A 168 17.12 -4.25 -14.37
N ARG A 169 16.73 -5.01 -15.39
CA ARG A 169 15.46 -5.74 -15.44
C ARG A 169 15.76 -7.19 -15.74
N THR A 170 15.19 -8.09 -14.96
CA THR A 170 15.20 -9.52 -15.22
C THR A 170 13.77 -9.98 -15.49
N THR A 171 13.53 -10.54 -16.66
CA THR A 171 12.26 -11.16 -17.03
C THR A 171 12.34 -12.66 -16.76
N PHE A 172 11.36 -13.18 -16.03
CA PHE A 172 11.19 -14.58 -15.69
C PHE A 172 10.13 -15.17 -16.62
N GLU A 173 10.42 -16.31 -17.23
CA GLU A 173 9.49 -17.01 -18.12
C GLU A 173 9.34 -18.48 -17.73
N SER A 174 8.13 -19.00 -17.87
CA SER A 174 7.79 -20.40 -17.62
C SER A 174 6.72 -20.87 -18.60
N ILE A 175 7.07 -21.87 -19.40
CA ILE A 175 6.15 -22.54 -20.34
C ILE A 175 5.37 -23.63 -19.60
N ASP A 176 6.02 -24.33 -18.66
CA ASP A 176 5.40 -25.30 -17.76
C ASP A 176 5.16 -24.69 -16.37
N ARG A 177 3.89 -24.54 -16.00
CA ARG A 177 3.46 -23.95 -14.73
C ARG A 177 3.90 -24.76 -13.49
N SER A 178 4.41 -25.97 -13.64
CA SER A 178 4.98 -26.75 -12.55
C SER A 178 6.36 -26.26 -12.08
N ALA A 179 7.05 -25.44 -12.89
CA ALA A 179 8.40 -24.94 -12.62
C ALA A 179 8.52 -23.42 -12.85
N THR A 180 9.49 -22.79 -12.19
CA THR A 180 9.85 -21.38 -12.39
C THR A 180 11.35 -21.21 -12.18
N PRO A 181 12.00 -20.25 -12.87
CA PRO A 181 13.39 -19.96 -12.59
C PRO A 181 13.53 -19.21 -11.26
N ILE A 182 14.63 -19.43 -10.56
CA ILE A 182 14.96 -18.75 -9.29
C ILE A 182 16.24 -17.96 -9.50
N LEU A 183 16.16 -16.64 -9.35
CA LEU A 183 17.32 -15.76 -9.30
C LEU A 183 17.75 -15.60 -7.84
N LYS A 184 18.92 -16.11 -7.47
CA LYS A 184 19.43 -16.09 -6.09
C LYS A 184 20.23 -14.82 -5.82
N GLU A 185 21.08 -14.44 -6.77
CA GLU A 185 22.02 -13.34 -6.58
C GLU A 185 22.32 -12.62 -7.91
N LEU A 186 22.52 -11.30 -7.81
CA LEU A 186 23.05 -10.45 -8.89
C LEU A 186 24.24 -9.67 -8.36
N ASN A 187 25.40 -9.89 -8.98
CA ASN A 187 26.64 -9.17 -8.69
C ASN A 187 26.97 -8.19 -9.82
N LEU A 188 27.34 -6.97 -9.46
CA LEU A 188 27.61 -5.90 -10.41
C LEU A 188 29.02 -5.36 -10.20
N TRP A 189 29.80 -5.37 -11.28
CA TRP A 189 31.18 -4.92 -11.30
C TRP A 189 31.31 -3.76 -12.28
N ALA A 190 32.04 -2.71 -11.94
CA ALA A 190 32.28 -1.58 -12.83
C ALA A 190 33.73 -1.12 -12.78
N VAL A 191 34.27 -0.71 -13.93
CA VAL A 191 35.56 -0.05 -14.02
C VAL A 191 35.33 1.46 -14.01
N VAL A 192 35.78 2.09 -12.94
CA VAL A 192 35.59 3.52 -12.68
C VAL A 192 36.90 4.27 -12.79
N SER A 193 36.86 5.45 -13.39
CA SER A 193 37.99 6.38 -13.38
C SER A 193 38.19 6.99 -11.99
N SER A 194 39.44 7.26 -11.59
CA SER A 194 39.71 7.86 -10.28
C SER A 194 39.28 9.33 -10.26
N ALA A 195 38.53 9.70 -9.22
CA ALA A 195 38.13 11.09 -9.01
C ALA A 195 39.27 11.93 -8.42
N SER A 196 39.31 13.21 -8.79
CA SER A 196 40.13 14.23 -8.14
C SER A 196 39.65 14.49 -6.70
N SER A 197 40.56 14.93 -5.81
CA SER A 197 40.16 15.46 -4.51
C SER A 197 39.56 16.85 -4.68
N HIS A 198 38.55 17.19 -3.89
CA HIS A 198 37.86 18.49 -3.99
C HIS A 198 37.90 19.24 -2.65
N ALA A 199 37.78 20.57 -2.73
CA ALA A 199 37.80 21.46 -1.57
C ALA A 199 36.48 21.45 -0.77
N VAL A 200 35.38 21.01 -1.38
CA VAL A 200 34.05 21.00 -0.74
C VAL A 200 33.96 19.87 0.28
N ARG A 201 33.66 20.23 1.53
CA ARG A 201 33.47 19.29 2.64
C ARG A 201 32.01 19.26 3.08
N VAL A 202 31.42 18.07 3.15
CA VAL A 202 30.09 17.87 3.74
C VAL A 202 30.20 18.00 5.26
N VAL A 203 29.42 18.92 5.83
CA VAL A 203 29.35 19.17 7.29
C VAL A 203 28.22 18.37 7.92
N SER A 204 27.05 18.37 7.28
CA SER A 204 25.89 17.58 7.70
C SER A 204 25.04 17.22 6.49
N CYS A 205 24.37 16.07 6.55
CA CYS A 205 23.48 15.63 5.49
C CYS A 205 22.29 14.87 6.10
N ARG A 206 21.09 15.29 5.74
CA ARG A 206 19.84 14.58 6.01
C ARG A 206 19.10 14.47 4.68
N ASN A 207 19.35 13.38 3.98
CA ASN A 207 18.69 13.06 2.73
C ASN A 207 17.62 12.01 3.00
N GLN A 208 16.40 12.20 2.49
CA GLN A 208 15.34 11.21 2.66
C GLN A 208 15.60 10.01 1.74
N ASP A 209 15.21 8.82 2.19
CA ASP A 209 15.15 7.63 1.33
C ASP A 209 13.83 7.61 0.57
N ILE A 210 13.75 6.90 -0.56
CA ILE A 210 12.48 6.69 -1.26
C ILE A 210 12.29 5.20 -1.46
N LEU A 211 11.32 4.65 -0.75
CA LEU A 211 10.85 3.28 -0.91
C LEU A 211 9.66 3.26 -1.87
N ARG A 212 9.80 2.58 -3.01
CA ARG A 212 8.80 2.55 -4.09
C ARG A 212 8.07 1.22 -4.18
N THR A 213 6.76 1.32 -4.44
CA THR A 213 5.91 0.19 -4.83
C THR A 213 6.16 -0.17 -6.31
N SER A 214 6.14 -1.46 -6.63
CA SER A 214 6.09 -1.94 -8.02
C SER A 214 4.64 -2.16 -8.50
N VAL A 215 3.70 -2.28 -7.56
CA VAL A 215 2.26 -2.33 -7.84
C VAL A 215 1.78 -0.93 -8.23
N PRO A 216 1.18 -0.77 -9.43
CA PRO A 216 0.59 0.49 -9.84
C PRO A 216 -0.49 0.95 -8.86
N TYR A 217 -0.37 2.19 -8.38
CA TYR A 217 -1.30 2.78 -7.44
C TYR A 217 -1.91 4.06 -8.02
N LYS A 218 -3.25 4.16 -8.02
CA LYS A 218 -3.94 5.36 -8.50
C LYS A 218 -4.36 6.24 -7.32
N HIS A 219 -3.74 7.41 -7.22
CA HIS A 219 -4.05 8.42 -6.21
C HIS A 219 -5.28 9.25 -6.61
N GLU A 220 -6.11 9.58 -5.62
CA GLU A 220 -7.23 10.50 -5.77
C GLU A 220 -6.76 11.92 -6.12
N ASP A 221 -7.45 12.60 -7.03
CA ASP A 221 -7.22 14.05 -7.18
C ASP A 221 -7.80 14.74 -5.95
N TYR A 222 -6.94 15.29 -5.11
CA TYR A 222 -7.33 16.03 -3.91
C TYR A 222 -8.30 17.18 -4.19
N ARG A 223 -8.36 17.68 -5.43
CA ARG A 223 -9.25 18.76 -5.87
C ARG A 223 -10.56 18.26 -6.48
N CYS A 224 -10.85 16.96 -6.45
CA CYS A 224 -12.11 16.46 -6.98
C CYS A 224 -13.30 17.07 -6.24
N GLU A 225 -14.40 17.28 -6.96
CA GLU A 225 -15.55 18.06 -6.49
C GLU A 225 -16.10 17.54 -5.15
N MET A 226 -16.22 16.22 -5.01
CA MET A 226 -16.76 15.61 -3.79
C MET A 226 -15.91 15.96 -2.55
N LEU A 227 -14.57 15.93 -2.67
CA LEU A 227 -13.67 16.21 -1.54
C LEU A 227 -13.71 17.68 -1.14
N GLN A 228 -13.73 18.57 -2.13
CA GLN A 228 -13.83 20.01 -1.90
C GLN A 228 -15.19 20.37 -1.26
N GLU A 229 -16.25 19.72 -1.72
CA GLU A 229 -17.59 19.92 -1.18
C GLU A 229 -17.73 19.36 0.25
N LEU A 230 -17.14 18.20 0.54
CA LEU A 230 -17.06 17.64 1.90
C LEU A 230 -16.37 18.63 2.85
N ARG A 231 -15.17 19.09 2.50
CA ARG A 231 -14.38 20.02 3.31
C ARG A 231 -15.16 21.30 3.63
N ARG A 232 -15.84 21.84 2.64
CA ARG A 232 -16.65 23.06 2.76
C ARG A 232 -17.93 22.85 3.56
N ARG A 233 -18.74 21.83 3.24
CA ARG A 233 -20.06 21.58 3.88
C ARG A 233 -19.95 21.22 5.35
N PHE A 234 -18.92 20.45 5.69
CA PHE A 234 -18.69 19.97 7.06
C PHE A 234 -17.68 20.83 7.83
N GLU A 235 -17.33 22.00 7.30
CA GLU A 235 -16.49 22.99 7.97
C GLU A 235 -15.17 22.39 8.53
N LEU A 236 -14.55 21.48 7.76
CA LEU A 236 -13.38 20.74 8.26
C LEU A 236 -12.20 21.65 8.59
N ASP A 237 -12.13 22.86 8.02
CA ASP A 237 -11.14 23.88 8.38
C ASP A 237 -11.27 24.31 9.84
N ALA A 238 -12.50 24.39 10.37
CA ALA A 238 -12.76 24.68 11.76
C ALA A 238 -12.38 23.50 12.67
N VAL A 239 -12.60 22.26 12.20
CA VAL A 239 -12.23 21.03 12.93
C VAL A 239 -10.71 20.99 13.19
N VAL A 240 -9.90 21.30 12.19
CA VAL A 240 -8.43 21.25 12.33
C VAL A 240 -7.82 22.55 12.88
N ALA A 241 -8.63 23.58 13.13
CA ALA A 241 -8.15 24.90 13.51
C ALA A 241 -7.33 24.87 14.80
N GLY A 242 -6.09 25.35 14.74
CA GLY A 242 -5.17 25.37 15.89
C GLY A 242 -4.40 24.07 16.14
N ALA A 243 -4.49 23.08 15.24
CA ALA A 243 -3.55 21.96 15.24
C ALA A 243 -2.13 22.45 14.94
N GLN A 244 -1.17 22.05 15.78
CA GLN A 244 0.24 22.47 15.70
C GLN A 244 1.06 21.58 14.76
N THR A 245 0.64 20.32 14.58
CA THR A 245 1.32 19.32 13.75
C THR A 245 0.37 18.76 12.70
N GLU A 246 0.90 18.06 11.69
CA GLU A 246 0.06 17.36 10.72
C GLU A 246 -0.70 16.22 11.40
N PHE A 247 -0.06 15.51 12.33
CA PHE A 247 -0.67 14.42 13.06
C PHE A 247 -1.81 14.88 13.98
N GLU A 248 -1.70 16.05 14.62
CA GLU A 248 -2.82 16.62 15.36
C GLU A 248 -4.03 16.93 14.44
N ARG A 249 -3.81 17.31 13.18
CA ARG A 249 -4.90 17.48 12.20
C ARG A 249 -5.54 16.13 11.88
N ILE A 250 -4.72 15.11 11.65
CA ILE A 250 -5.16 13.74 11.40
C ILE A 250 -6.04 13.24 12.56
N GLU A 251 -5.59 13.43 13.79
CA GLU A 251 -6.32 13.04 15.00
C GLU A 251 -7.68 13.72 15.14
N ARG A 252 -7.75 15.03 14.89
CA ARG A 252 -9.02 15.78 14.94
C ARG A 252 -9.98 15.39 13.82
N LEU A 253 -9.47 15.06 12.64
CA LEU A 253 -10.29 14.54 11.54
C LEU A 253 -10.81 13.13 11.85
N MET A 254 -10.02 12.28 12.52
CA MET A 254 -10.46 10.97 13.01
C MET A 254 -11.58 11.11 14.05
N GLU A 255 -11.41 12.00 15.02
CA GLU A 255 -12.44 12.33 16.02
C GLU A 255 -13.72 12.83 15.34
N ALA A 256 -13.62 13.77 14.39
CA ALA A 256 -14.77 14.26 13.64
C ALA A 256 -15.47 13.15 12.84
N ALA A 257 -14.73 12.25 12.19
CA ALA A 257 -15.28 11.11 11.48
C ALA A 257 -15.94 10.08 12.42
N TYR A 258 -15.48 9.98 13.67
CA TYR A 258 -16.11 9.14 14.70
C TYR A 258 -17.47 9.69 15.14
N PHE A 259 -17.57 11.00 15.37
CA PHE A 259 -18.79 11.62 15.88
C PHE A 259 -19.78 12.07 14.79
N VAL A 260 -19.36 12.19 13.53
CA VAL A 260 -20.27 12.64 12.48
C VAL A 260 -21.45 11.65 12.30
N PRO A 261 -22.71 12.13 12.30
CA PRO A 261 -23.86 11.26 12.17
C PRO A 261 -23.95 10.65 10.76
N LEU A 262 -24.31 9.36 10.70
CA LEU A 262 -24.43 8.59 9.46
C LEU A 262 -25.89 8.17 9.23
N GLY A 263 -26.38 8.43 8.02
CA GLY A 263 -27.72 8.09 7.54
C GLY A 263 -27.79 6.73 6.85
N ASP A 264 -28.48 6.67 5.73
CA ASP A 264 -28.58 5.46 4.90
C ASP A 264 -27.31 5.30 4.06
N CYS A 265 -26.44 4.37 4.48
CA CYS A 265 -25.15 4.15 3.84
C CYS A 265 -25.22 3.02 2.81
N ARG A 266 -24.66 3.24 1.62
CA ARG A 266 -24.60 2.25 0.55
C ARG A 266 -23.17 1.73 0.37
N HIS A 267 -23.00 0.43 0.15
CA HIS A 267 -21.68 -0.17 -0.08
C HIS A 267 -21.05 0.21 -1.42
N TYR A 268 -21.88 0.56 -2.41
CA TYR A 268 -21.42 0.96 -3.74
C TYR A 268 -22.38 1.97 -4.42
N PRO A 269 -21.86 2.99 -5.11
CA PRO A 269 -20.48 3.47 -5.03
C PRO A 269 -20.22 4.12 -3.66
N TRP A 270 -18.94 4.32 -3.30
CA TRP A 270 -18.62 5.13 -2.13
C TRP A 270 -18.86 6.61 -2.42
N ASN A 271 -19.80 7.21 -1.68
CA ASN A 271 -20.07 8.64 -1.71
C ASN A 271 -20.39 9.11 -0.28
N VAL A 272 -19.39 9.68 0.39
CA VAL A 272 -19.53 10.09 1.79
C VAL A 272 -20.56 11.21 1.97
N LEU A 273 -20.78 12.05 0.96
CA LEU A 273 -21.77 13.14 1.04
C LEU A 273 -23.21 12.62 1.10
N ASP A 274 -23.47 11.41 0.59
CA ASP A 274 -24.78 10.75 0.67
C ASP A 274 -24.98 10.05 2.02
N TRP A 275 -23.89 9.72 2.71
CA TRP A 275 -23.92 8.99 3.98
C TRP A 275 -24.00 9.92 5.19
N LEU A 276 -23.31 11.06 5.13
CA LEU A 276 -23.18 11.97 6.27
C LEU A 276 -24.43 12.84 6.42
N ILE A 277 -24.95 12.91 7.64
CA ILE A 277 -26.08 13.80 7.97
C ILE A 277 -25.51 15.13 8.44
N LEU A 278 -25.96 16.21 7.81
CA LEU A 278 -25.65 17.58 8.22
C LEU A 278 -26.87 18.21 8.88
N SER A 279 -26.86 18.32 10.20
CA SER A 279 -27.80 19.11 10.98
C SER A 279 -27.06 20.16 11.80
N ARG A 280 -27.78 21.21 12.21
CA ARG A 280 -27.24 22.28 13.06
C ARG A 280 -28.06 22.46 14.30
N ASP A 281 -27.39 22.78 15.39
CA ASP A 281 -28.04 23.13 16.64
C ASP A 281 -28.58 24.59 16.61
N ARG A 282 -29.10 25.07 17.74
CA ARG A 282 -29.61 26.45 17.86
C ARG A 282 -28.52 27.52 17.77
N SER A 283 -27.26 27.15 18.01
CA SER A 283 -26.11 28.04 17.92
C SER A 283 -25.53 28.10 16.49
N GLY A 284 -26.03 27.25 15.59
CA GLY A 284 -25.57 27.14 14.21
C GLY A 284 -24.38 26.21 14.03
N GLN A 285 -23.94 25.52 15.09
CA GLN A 285 -22.86 24.53 15.02
C GLN A 285 -23.36 23.23 14.42
N ILE A 286 -22.48 22.52 13.69
CA ILE A 286 -22.78 21.17 13.19
C ILE A 286 -23.03 20.26 14.39
N GLN A 287 -24.18 19.62 14.39
CA GLN A 287 -24.55 18.70 15.45
C GLN A 287 -23.86 17.35 15.22
N MET A 288 -23.00 16.98 16.17
CA MET A 288 -22.32 15.69 16.19
C MET A 288 -23.10 14.68 17.05
N ASN A 289 -22.88 13.38 16.83
CA ASN A 289 -23.45 12.33 17.68
C ASN A 289 -22.81 12.37 19.07
N GLU A 290 -23.61 11.99 20.07
CA GLU A 290 -23.13 11.60 21.38
C GLU A 290 -23.42 10.11 21.56
N TYR A 291 -22.49 9.37 22.17
CA TYR A 291 -22.66 7.94 22.39
C TYR A 291 -22.49 7.59 23.87
N GLU A 292 -23.45 6.84 24.42
CA GLU A 292 -23.37 6.29 25.78
C GLU A 292 -22.46 5.05 25.88
N GLN A 293 -22.07 4.50 24.73
CA GLN A 293 -21.14 3.38 24.57
C GLN A 293 -20.24 3.63 23.36
N ARG A 294 -19.28 2.74 23.07
CA ARG A 294 -18.55 2.83 21.81
C ARG A 294 -19.49 2.72 20.61
N ARG A 295 -19.26 3.53 19.58
CA ARG A 295 -20.05 3.55 18.34
C ARG A 295 -20.30 2.13 17.79
N ARG A 296 -21.58 1.84 17.55
CA ARG A 296 -22.11 0.56 17.02
C ARG A 296 -23.30 0.76 16.07
N ASP A 297 -23.61 2.00 15.70
CA ASP A 297 -24.81 2.38 14.94
C ASP A 297 -24.72 2.10 13.43
N LYS A 298 -23.49 1.91 12.92
CA LYS A 298 -23.16 1.64 11.52
C LYS A 298 -21.91 0.75 11.40
N MET A 299 -21.74 0.13 10.24
CA MET A 299 -20.55 -0.67 9.94
C MET A 299 -19.28 0.17 9.94
N CYS A 300 -18.17 -0.46 10.32
CA CYS A 300 -16.83 0.15 10.42
C CYS A 300 -16.32 0.75 9.11
N LEU A 301 -16.79 0.26 7.96
CA LEU A 301 -16.48 0.81 6.64
C LEU A 301 -16.76 2.31 6.54
N TYR A 302 -17.96 2.72 6.91
CA TYR A 302 -18.47 4.07 6.60
C TYR A 302 -17.72 5.20 7.32
N PRO A 303 -17.49 5.17 8.65
CA PRO A 303 -16.72 6.22 9.30
C PRO A 303 -15.25 6.24 8.83
N ASN A 304 -14.67 5.08 8.51
CA ASN A 304 -13.30 5.02 8.02
C ASN A 304 -13.16 5.55 6.58
N VAL A 305 -14.11 5.30 5.70
CA VAL A 305 -14.12 5.91 4.36
C VAL A 305 -14.41 7.42 4.45
N ALA A 306 -15.25 7.86 5.39
CA ALA A 306 -15.45 9.28 5.70
C ALA A 306 -14.14 9.95 6.18
N LEU A 307 -13.37 9.27 7.04
CA LEU A 307 -12.05 9.74 7.47
C LEU A 307 -11.08 9.82 6.28
N VAL A 308 -11.01 8.79 5.43
CA VAL A 308 -10.16 8.81 4.22
C VAL A 308 -10.51 10.01 3.34
N ALA A 309 -11.79 10.26 3.07
CA ALA A 309 -12.22 11.42 2.30
C ALA A 309 -11.83 12.74 2.97
N ALA A 310 -12.00 12.87 4.28
CA ALA A 310 -11.62 14.07 5.02
C ALA A 310 -10.11 14.34 4.91
N LEU A 311 -9.26 13.31 5.08
CA LEU A 311 -7.80 13.42 4.96
C LEU A 311 -7.36 13.81 3.55
N LEU A 312 -7.91 13.16 2.52
CA LEU A 312 -7.59 13.46 1.12
C LEU A 312 -7.98 14.90 0.74
N SER A 313 -9.02 15.48 1.34
CA SER A 313 -9.40 16.88 1.10
C SER A 313 -8.36 17.92 1.57
N TYR A 314 -7.39 17.50 2.39
CA TYR A 314 -6.23 18.28 2.83
C TYR A 314 -4.94 17.95 2.08
N GLY A 315 -5.00 17.07 1.07
CA GLY A 315 -3.80 16.57 0.41
C GLY A 315 -2.95 15.65 1.29
N ILE A 316 -3.56 15.04 2.32
CA ILE A 316 -2.90 14.04 3.17
C ILE A 316 -3.18 12.66 2.56
N PRO A 317 -2.16 11.90 2.12
CA PRO A 317 -2.37 10.57 1.55
C PRO A 317 -3.01 9.63 2.56
N ALA A 318 -4.20 9.11 2.24
CA ALA A 318 -4.91 8.15 3.05
C ALA A 318 -5.60 7.10 2.17
N ARG A 319 -5.88 5.93 2.73
CA ARG A 319 -6.55 4.84 2.02
C ARG A 319 -7.33 3.97 2.98
N HIS A 320 -8.22 3.20 2.39
CA HIS A 320 -8.96 2.15 3.07
C HIS A 320 -8.14 0.85 3.12
N LEU A 321 -8.19 0.13 4.25
CA LEU A 321 -7.62 -1.20 4.43
C LEU A 321 -8.62 -2.09 5.18
N ASN A 322 -8.61 -3.38 4.88
CA ASN A 322 -9.36 -4.37 5.65
C ASN A 322 -8.48 -5.51 6.14
N PHE A 323 -8.85 -6.08 7.28
CA PHE A 323 -8.10 -7.15 7.92
C PHE A 323 -9.00 -8.14 8.65
N HIS A 324 -8.56 -9.39 8.76
CA HIS A 324 -9.25 -10.46 9.49
C HIS A 324 -8.32 -11.59 9.89
N SER A 325 -8.83 -12.47 10.74
CA SER A 325 -8.27 -13.79 11.07
C SER A 325 -9.25 -14.88 10.61
N GLU A 326 -8.81 -16.10 10.41
CA GLU A 326 -9.67 -17.20 9.93
C GLU A 326 -10.79 -17.54 10.94
N GLY A 327 -10.55 -17.29 12.24
CA GLY A 327 -11.55 -17.51 13.28
C GLY A 327 -12.50 -16.34 13.59
N MET A 328 -12.39 -15.19 12.91
CA MET A 328 -13.19 -14.00 13.23
C MET A 328 -13.47 -13.14 12.00
N THR A 329 -14.73 -12.70 11.85
CA THR A 329 -15.11 -11.73 10.82
C THR A 329 -14.27 -10.46 10.97
N GLY A 330 -13.80 -9.93 9.86
CA GLY A 330 -12.79 -8.88 9.93
C GLY A 330 -13.32 -7.48 10.24
N HIS A 331 -12.46 -6.50 10.01
CA HIS A 331 -12.69 -5.10 10.31
C HIS A 331 -12.15 -4.20 9.18
N GLU A 332 -12.75 -3.02 9.03
CA GLU A 332 -12.46 -2.03 7.99
C GLU A 332 -11.89 -0.78 8.67
N ILE A 333 -10.75 -0.28 8.19
CA ILE A 333 -10.02 0.85 8.79
C ILE A 333 -9.47 1.82 7.76
N ALA A 334 -9.00 2.98 8.23
CA ALA A 334 -8.22 3.91 7.45
C ALA A 334 -6.72 3.75 7.74
N GLU A 335 -5.88 3.86 6.72
CA GLU A 335 -4.45 4.11 6.87
C GLU A 335 -4.10 5.47 6.30
N VAL A 336 -3.20 6.18 6.97
CA VAL A 336 -2.75 7.53 6.57
C VAL A 336 -1.23 7.61 6.54
N TRP A 337 -0.67 8.34 5.58
CA TRP A 337 0.73 8.76 5.64
C TRP A 337 0.86 10.01 6.51
N SER A 338 1.74 9.96 7.52
CA SER A 338 2.09 11.13 8.34
C SER A 338 3.50 11.59 8.03
N ASN A 339 3.65 12.86 7.65
CA ASN A 339 4.93 13.53 7.47
C ASN A 339 5.68 13.71 8.79
N ASP A 340 4.97 13.86 9.91
CA ASP A 340 5.57 14.00 11.24
C ASP A 340 6.30 12.73 11.68
N PHE A 341 5.69 11.55 11.42
CA PHE A 341 6.29 10.25 11.72
C PHE A 341 7.04 9.61 10.55
N ARG A 342 6.90 10.15 9.34
CA ARG A 342 7.51 9.65 8.08
C ARG A 342 7.14 8.20 7.77
N LYS A 343 5.88 7.85 8.02
CA LYS A 343 5.35 6.49 7.81
C LYS A 343 3.85 6.49 7.65
N TRP A 344 3.34 5.35 7.19
CA TRP A 344 1.92 5.02 7.27
C TRP A 344 1.51 4.70 8.71
N ILE A 345 0.26 4.98 9.06
CA ILE A 345 -0.31 4.80 10.39
C ILE A 345 -1.72 4.22 10.25
N HIS A 346 -2.02 3.21 11.06
CA HIS A 346 -3.34 2.63 11.25
C HIS A 346 -4.24 3.58 12.05
N LEU A 347 -5.46 3.83 11.58
CA LEU A 347 -6.48 4.63 12.27
C LEU A 347 -7.85 3.94 12.20
N ASP A 348 -8.60 3.94 13.29
CA ASP A 348 -9.99 3.45 13.29
C ASP A 348 -10.98 4.52 13.76
N ALA A 349 -11.63 5.17 12.79
CA ALA A 349 -12.71 6.12 13.02
C ALA A 349 -14.00 5.47 13.54
N THR A 350 -14.10 4.14 13.61
CA THR A 350 -15.21 3.45 14.28
C THR A 350 -15.09 3.53 15.80
N ARG A 351 -13.88 3.76 16.31
CA ARG A 351 -13.57 3.72 17.75
C ARG A 351 -12.73 4.92 18.22
N ASP A 352 -12.37 5.84 17.34
CA ASP A 352 -11.49 7.01 17.63
C ASP A 352 -10.17 6.60 18.29
N PHE A 353 -9.47 5.64 17.67
CA PHE A 353 -8.23 5.10 18.24
C PHE A 353 -7.22 4.63 17.19
N TYR A 354 -5.99 4.47 17.65
CA TYR A 354 -4.89 3.80 16.95
C TYR A 354 -3.99 3.07 17.96
N TYR A 355 -3.15 2.17 17.43
CA TYR A 355 -2.11 1.48 18.21
C TYR A 355 -0.79 2.24 18.13
N TYR A 356 -0.04 2.25 19.23
CA TYR A 356 1.30 2.83 19.26
C TYR A 356 2.27 1.90 19.98
N ASP A 357 3.55 2.00 19.66
CA ASP A 357 4.62 1.29 20.37
C ASP A 357 4.82 1.90 21.77
N LEU A 358 4.76 1.09 22.84
CA LEU A 358 4.85 1.59 24.22
C LEU A 358 6.21 2.19 24.56
N SER A 359 7.27 1.77 23.87
CA SER A 359 8.64 2.20 24.18
C SER A 359 8.97 3.56 23.56
N THR A 360 8.37 3.87 22.41
CA THR A 360 8.66 5.07 21.61
C THR A 360 7.50 6.07 21.58
N GLY A 361 6.27 5.62 21.87
CA GLY A 361 5.05 6.41 21.68
C GLY A 361 4.64 6.59 20.22
N VAL A 362 5.33 5.94 19.27
CA VAL A 362 5.10 6.11 17.84
C VAL A 362 3.90 5.28 17.38
N PRO A 363 2.93 5.87 16.65
CA PRO A 363 1.82 5.14 16.05
C PRO A 363 2.30 4.06 15.06
N LEU A 364 1.55 2.95 15.00
CA LEU A 364 1.88 1.78 14.21
C LEU A 364 1.11 1.74 12.89
N ASP A 365 1.73 1.14 11.86
CA ASP A 365 1.04 0.66 10.67
C ASP A 365 0.46 -0.76 10.89
N THR A 366 -0.40 -1.21 9.98
CA THR A 366 -1.08 -2.52 10.10
C THR A 366 -0.09 -3.70 10.09
N LEU A 367 1.02 -3.62 9.35
CA LEU A 367 2.03 -4.67 9.30
C LEU A 367 2.81 -4.77 10.62
N GLU A 368 3.13 -3.66 11.27
CA GLU A 368 3.75 -3.70 12.60
C GLU A 368 2.82 -4.34 13.63
N ILE A 369 1.52 -4.03 13.61
CA ILE A 369 0.54 -4.67 14.49
C ILE A 369 0.43 -6.17 14.18
N HIS A 370 0.39 -6.53 12.89
CA HIS A 370 0.42 -7.91 12.42
C HIS A 370 1.65 -8.67 12.93
N ASN A 371 2.84 -8.09 12.83
CA ASN A 371 4.08 -8.73 13.31
C ASN A 371 4.02 -9.01 14.82
N VAL A 372 3.51 -8.05 15.62
CA VAL A 372 3.31 -8.26 17.06
C VAL A 372 2.36 -9.43 17.33
N LEU A 373 1.30 -9.59 16.52
CA LEU A 373 0.40 -10.74 16.61
C LEU A 373 1.11 -12.04 16.22
N MET A 374 1.76 -12.09 15.05
CA MET A 374 2.38 -13.31 14.52
C MET A 374 3.53 -13.85 15.37
N GLU A 375 4.23 -13.00 16.12
CA GLU A 375 5.21 -13.41 17.14
C GLU A 375 4.59 -14.21 18.30
N ARG A 376 3.28 -14.06 18.53
CA ARG A 376 2.55 -14.61 19.68
C ARG A 376 1.61 -15.74 19.32
N VAL A 377 1.28 -15.90 18.03
CA VAL A 377 0.52 -17.06 17.59
C VAL A 377 1.41 -18.31 17.71
N ASP A 378 0.86 -19.42 18.18
CA ASP A 378 1.64 -20.67 18.35
C ASP A 378 1.89 -21.40 17.03
N GLU A 379 0.89 -21.42 16.15
CA GLU A 379 0.91 -22.13 14.87
C GLU A 379 0.72 -21.20 13.67
N VAL A 380 0.83 -21.73 12.45
CA VAL A 380 0.50 -20.97 11.23
C VAL A 380 -1.02 -20.80 11.15
N GLU A 381 -1.49 -19.57 10.91
CA GLU A 381 -2.93 -19.30 10.77
C GLU A 381 -3.44 -19.91 9.46
N LYS A 382 -4.33 -20.90 9.57
CA LYS A 382 -4.95 -21.55 8.41
C LYS A 382 -6.45 -21.64 8.62
N TRP A 383 -7.19 -21.70 7.52
CA TRP A 383 -8.65 -21.83 7.54
C TRP A 383 -9.14 -23.07 8.32
N ASP A 384 -8.39 -24.18 8.28
CA ASP A 384 -8.68 -25.44 8.97
C ASP A 384 -8.06 -25.50 10.38
N CYS A 385 -7.15 -24.58 10.68
CA CYS A 385 -6.47 -24.43 11.97
C CYS A 385 -6.46 -22.95 12.42
N PRO A 386 -7.63 -22.33 12.63
CA PRO A 386 -7.67 -20.95 13.11
C PRO A 386 -7.17 -20.90 14.56
N TYR A 387 -6.14 -20.10 14.82
CA TYR A 387 -5.51 -20.01 16.14
C TYR A 387 -6.50 -19.54 17.21
N LEU A 388 -7.48 -18.72 16.80
CA LEU A 388 -8.51 -18.17 17.67
C LEU A 388 -9.32 -19.21 18.46
N PHE A 389 -9.42 -20.44 17.95
CA PHE A 389 -10.17 -21.53 18.60
C PHE A 389 -9.25 -22.54 19.32
N ARG A 390 -7.94 -22.35 19.25
CA ARG A 390 -6.95 -23.34 19.70
C ARG A 390 -5.95 -22.80 20.72
N GLN A 391 -5.81 -21.49 20.79
CA GLN A 391 -4.87 -20.81 21.68
C GLN A 391 -5.59 -20.07 22.82
N ASP A 392 -4.91 -19.90 23.95
CA ASP A 392 -5.35 -19.02 25.04
C ASP A 392 -5.26 -17.55 24.62
N LEU A 393 -6.42 -16.94 24.40
CA LEU A 393 -6.52 -15.56 23.93
C LEU A 393 -6.19 -14.51 24.99
N ASP A 394 -6.22 -14.87 26.28
CA ASP A 394 -5.86 -13.97 27.37
C ASP A 394 -4.34 -13.92 27.52
N GLU A 395 -3.66 -15.06 27.41
CA GLU A 395 -2.19 -15.09 27.35
C GLU A 395 -1.66 -14.43 26.07
N LEU A 396 -2.34 -14.58 24.92
CA LEU A 396 -1.96 -13.91 23.65
C LEU A 396 -1.84 -12.39 23.79
N VAL A 397 -2.73 -11.77 24.58
CA VAL A 397 -2.78 -10.30 24.73
C VAL A 397 -2.11 -9.78 26.01
N LYS A 398 -1.46 -10.67 26.76
CA LYS A 398 -0.78 -10.31 28.01
C LYS A 398 0.57 -9.69 27.71
N GLY A 399 0.86 -8.56 28.37
CA GLY A 399 2.15 -7.88 28.26
C GLY A 399 2.48 -7.40 26.85
N LEU A 400 1.46 -6.99 26.08
CA LEU A 400 1.66 -6.46 24.74
C LEU A 400 2.64 -5.27 24.75
N PRO A 401 3.57 -5.19 23.77
CA PRO A 401 4.50 -4.07 23.61
C PRO A 401 3.82 -2.84 22.99
N ILE A 402 2.51 -2.91 22.74
CA ILE A 402 1.71 -1.88 22.09
C ILE A 402 0.66 -1.32 23.03
N GLY A 403 0.45 -0.02 22.95
CA GLY A 403 -0.57 0.74 23.65
C GLY A 403 -1.72 1.13 22.73
N PHE A 404 -2.76 1.69 23.35
CA PHE A 404 -3.97 2.15 22.67
C PHE A 404 -4.16 3.62 22.98
N ARG A 405 -4.24 4.47 21.95
CA ARG A 405 -4.59 5.87 22.17
C ARG A 405 -6.08 5.95 22.48
N GLU A 406 -6.41 6.40 23.69
CA GLU A 406 -7.78 6.75 24.05
C GLU A 406 -8.15 8.06 23.36
N GLY A 407 -9.21 8.05 22.56
CA GLY A 407 -9.74 9.25 21.93
C GLY A 407 -10.46 10.19 22.91
N ASN A 408 -11.04 11.25 22.37
CA ASN A 408 -11.66 12.30 23.18
C ASN A 408 -13.12 11.93 23.55
N HIS A 409 -13.26 10.91 24.38
CA HIS A 409 -14.54 10.39 24.85
C HIS A 409 -14.37 9.72 26.23
N THR A 410 -15.47 9.48 26.94
CA THR A 410 -15.43 8.95 28.31
C THR A 410 -15.33 7.41 28.39
N ILE A 411 -15.54 6.69 27.28
CA ILE A 411 -15.59 5.22 27.24
C ILE A 411 -14.25 4.65 26.77
N SER A 412 -13.63 3.71 27.50
CA SER A 412 -12.33 3.15 27.09
C SER A 412 -12.40 2.36 25.76
N THR A 413 -11.33 2.41 24.95
CA THR A 413 -11.17 1.54 23.75
C THR A 413 -10.55 0.20 24.10
N ARG A 414 -9.91 0.05 25.26
CA ARG A 414 -9.00 -1.06 25.59
C ARG A 414 -9.57 -2.44 25.26
N GLU A 415 -10.77 -2.77 25.72
CA GLU A 415 -11.40 -4.07 25.44
C GLU A 415 -11.61 -4.29 23.94
N GLY A 416 -12.15 -3.28 23.25
CA GLY A 416 -12.37 -3.31 21.82
C GLY A 416 -11.08 -3.37 21.01
N GLY A 417 -10.03 -2.69 21.46
CA GLY A 417 -8.69 -2.75 20.89
C GLY A 417 -8.06 -4.13 21.05
N LEU A 418 -8.08 -4.71 22.27
CA LEU A 418 -7.56 -6.07 22.49
C LEU A 418 -8.33 -7.12 21.68
N PHE A 419 -9.64 -6.96 21.54
CA PHE A 419 -10.45 -7.80 20.68
C PHE A 419 -10.02 -7.69 19.21
N LEU A 420 -9.88 -6.46 18.68
CA LEU A 420 -9.46 -6.24 17.29
C LEU A 420 -8.03 -6.66 17.01
N PHE A 421 -7.12 -6.55 17.98
CA PHE A 421 -5.74 -6.99 17.84
C PHE A 421 -5.66 -8.45 17.34
N ARG A 422 -6.62 -9.28 17.76
CA ARG A 422 -6.71 -10.69 17.35
C ARG A 422 -7.09 -10.88 15.86
N SER A 423 -7.57 -9.85 15.16
CA SER A 423 -7.93 -9.96 13.74
C SER A 423 -6.78 -9.65 12.78
N PHE A 424 -5.59 -9.24 13.22
CA PHE A 424 -4.54 -8.72 12.33
C PHE A 424 -3.77 -9.79 11.53
N SER A 425 -4.30 -11.00 11.34
CA SER A 425 -3.59 -12.08 10.62
C SER A 425 -3.46 -11.80 9.12
N HIS A 426 -4.56 -11.48 8.43
CA HIS A 426 -4.55 -11.24 6.99
C HIS A 426 -5.16 -9.87 6.68
N PHE A 427 -4.42 -9.03 5.98
CA PHE A 427 -4.85 -7.69 5.61
C PHE A 427 -4.61 -7.38 4.13
N ARG A 428 -5.40 -6.46 3.59
CA ARG A 428 -5.39 -6.14 2.16
C ARG A 428 -5.82 -4.71 1.87
N ILE A 429 -5.30 -4.17 0.79
CA ILE A 429 -5.62 -2.83 0.29
C ILE A 429 -6.21 -2.90 -1.10
N LEU A 430 -7.03 -1.89 -1.42
CA LEU A 430 -7.30 -1.57 -2.82
C LEU A 430 -6.04 -0.91 -3.39
N PRO A 431 -5.53 -1.31 -4.58
CA PRO A 431 -4.36 -0.71 -5.21
C PRO A 431 -4.69 0.67 -5.83
N ARG A 432 -5.50 1.47 -5.13
CA ARG A 432 -5.99 2.79 -5.47
C ARG A 432 -6.72 3.40 -4.27
N ASN A 433 -6.82 4.72 -4.24
CA ASN A 433 -7.74 5.44 -3.35
C ASN A 433 -8.61 6.48 -4.09
N ASN A 434 -8.55 6.54 -5.43
CA ASN A 434 -9.32 7.49 -6.24
C ASN A 434 -10.79 7.10 -6.45
N THR A 435 -11.45 6.57 -5.42
CA THR A 435 -12.81 6.03 -5.51
C THR A 435 -13.88 7.13 -5.54
N PHE A 436 -13.54 8.36 -5.17
CA PHE A 436 -14.47 9.49 -5.17
C PHE A 436 -14.55 10.18 -6.54
N SER A 437 -13.45 10.22 -7.30
CA SER A 437 -13.47 10.65 -8.71
C SER A 437 -13.80 9.52 -9.68
N VAL A 438 -13.43 8.28 -9.36
CA VAL A 438 -13.63 7.12 -10.22
C VAL A 438 -14.30 5.99 -9.41
N PRO A 439 -15.64 5.84 -9.43
CA PRO A 439 -16.36 4.95 -8.52
C PRO A 439 -16.00 3.46 -8.57
N GLY A 440 -15.53 2.96 -9.71
CA GLY A 440 -15.24 1.54 -9.93
C GLY A 440 -13.90 1.31 -10.65
N PRO A 441 -13.32 0.10 -10.58
CA PRO A 441 -13.85 -1.06 -9.86
C PRO A 441 -13.66 -0.93 -8.35
N LEU A 442 -14.62 -1.47 -7.60
CA LEU A 442 -14.71 -1.46 -6.14
C LEU A 442 -15.50 -2.72 -5.68
N PRO A 443 -15.17 -3.33 -4.53
CA PRO A 443 -16.00 -4.37 -3.91
C PRO A 443 -17.44 -3.87 -3.66
N VAL A 444 -18.45 -4.68 -4.00
CA VAL A 444 -19.88 -4.28 -3.98
C VAL A 444 -20.56 -4.47 -2.63
N SER A 445 -19.91 -5.18 -1.72
CA SER A 445 -20.47 -5.72 -0.47
C SER A 445 -19.43 -5.71 0.66
N GLN A 446 -18.57 -4.70 0.60
CA GLN A 446 -17.44 -4.50 1.50
C GLN A 446 -17.85 -4.59 2.98
N GLY A 447 -17.27 -5.54 3.71
CA GLY A 447 -17.46 -5.75 5.15
C GLY A 447 -18.75 -6.44 5.56
N THR A 448 -19.63 -6.81 4.60
CA THR A 448 -20.90 -7.51 4.87
C THR A 448 -20.73 -9.03 4.88
N GLU A 449 -19.80 -9.52 4.05
CA GLU A 449 -19.35 -10.91 4.01
C GLU A 449 -17.82 -10.97 4.05
N VAL A 450 -17.25 -12.17 4.19
CA VAL A 450 -15.82 -12.36 3.95
C VAL A 450 -15.46 -11.89 2.54
N TRP A 451 -14.50 -10.98 2.48
CA TRP A 451 -14.06 -10.33 1.25
C TRP A 451 -13.72 -11.36 0.17
N ALA A 452 -14.39 -11.26 -0.98
CA ALA A 452 -14.20 -12.18 -2.11
C ALA A 452 -13.70 -11.47 -3.39
N TRP A 453 -13.49 -10.15 -3.33
CA TRP A 453 -13.11 -9.36 -4.50
C TRP A 453 -11.64 -9.56 -4.86
N ASP A 454 -11.39 -10.08 -6.06
CA ASP A 454 -10.04 -10.47 -6.50
C ASP A 454 -9.13 -9.27 -6.89
N GLY A 455 -9.66 -8.04 -6.82
CA GLY A 455 -8.92 -6.82 -7.12
C GLY A 455 -7.97 -6.34 -6.02
N TYR A 456 -7.97 -6.99 -4.85
CA TYR A 456 -7.10 -6.64 -3.73
C TYR A 456 -5.62 -6.93 -3.99
N LEU A 457 -4.76 -6.15 -3.33
CA LEU A 457 -3.41 -6.59 -2.99
C LEU A 457 -3.43 -7.10 -1.54
N ASN A 458 -3.04 -8.36 -1.33
CA ASN A 458 -3.08 -9.01 -0.02
C ASN A 458 -1.67 -9.19 0.53
N TRP A 459 -1.52 -9.02 1.84
CA TRP A 459 -0.31 -9.46 2.54
C TRP A 459 -0.36 -10.97 2.76
N ALA A 460 0.75 -11.66 2.56
CA ALA A 460 0.90 -13.06 2.94
C ALA A 460 2.36 -13.39 3.24
N ASP A 461 2.59 -14.13 4.31
CA ASP A 461 3.90 -14.60 4.74
C ASP A 461 3.84 -16.03 5.30
N GLU A 462 4.89 -16.48 5.98
CA GLU A 462 4.99 -17.84 6.51
C GLU A 462 4.03 -18.12 7.67
N ARG A 463 3.61 -17.09 8.41
CA ARG A 463 2.72 -17.21 9.58
C ARG A 463 1.25 -16.97 9.20
N ALA A 464 1.01 -16.13 8.20
CA ALA A 464 -0.29 -15.89 7.58
C ALA A 464 -0.19 -16.15 6.06
N PRO A 465 -0.33 -17.42 5.62
CA PRO A 465 -0.14 -17.83 4.23
C PRO A 465 -1.19 -17.24 3.28
N LYS A 466 -0.92 -17.42 1.99
CA LYS A 466 -1.80 -16.95 0.90
C LYS A 466 -3.19 -17.56 1.02
N LEU A 467 -4.21 -16.73 0.85
CA LEU A 467 -5.60 -17.16 0.75
C LEU A 467 -5.91 -17.50 -0.70
N LEU A 468 -6.26 -18.75 -1.00
CA LEU A 468 -6.34 -19.25 -2.38
C LEU A 468 -7.48 -18.62 -3.20
N HIS A 469 -8.42 -17.94 -2.54
CA HIS A 469 -9.45 -17.17 -3.23
C HIS A 469 -8.96 -15.79 -3.72
N PHE A 470 -7.71 -15.41 -3.50
CA PHE A 470 -7.12 -14.20 -4.09
C PHE A 470 -5.95 -14.51 -5.03
N ASN A 471 -5.83 -13.73 -6.10
CA ASN A 471 -4.79 -13.89 -7.10
C ASN A 471 -3.51 -13.08 -6.84
N ARG A 472 -3.56 -12.08 -5.95
CA ARG A 472 -2.49 -11.09 -5.75
C ARG A 472 -2.06 -11.04 -4.30
N HIS A 473 -0.81 -11.40 -4.06
CA HIS A 473 -0.20 -11.43 -2.75
C HIS A 473 1.21 -10.83 -2.80
N THR A 474 1.65 -10.28 -1.68
CA THR A 474 3.02 -9.79 -1.48
C THR A 474 3.43 -9.92 -0.03
N ASN A 475 4.72 -10.05 0.22
CA ASN A 475 5.38 -9.89 1.53
C ASN A 475 6.42 -8.75 1.48
N ARG A 476 6.39 -7.92 0.44
CA ARG A 476 7.32 -6.80 0.29
C ARG A 476 6.69 -5.55 0.90
N ARG A 477 7.30 -5.08 2.00
CA ARG A 477 6.86 -3.87 2.72
C ARG A 477 6.63 -2.67 1.81
N ALA A 478 7.47 -2.48 0.78
CA ALA A 478 7.37 -1.35 -0.16
C ALA A 478 6.04 -1.31 -0.96
N GLU A 479 5.40 -2.45 -1.17
CA GLU A 479 4.14 -2.54 -1.94
C GLU A 479 2.93 -2.08 -1.13
N PHE A 480 2.96 -2.31 0.19
CA PHE A 480 1.96 -1.76 1.10
C PHE A 480 2.36 -0.38 1.60
N TYR A 481 3.62 -0.18 2.00
CA TYR A 481 4.06 0.99 2.75
C TYR A 481 5.19 1.73 2.03
N PRO A 482 4.97 2.24 0.79
CA PRO A 482 5.94 3.10 0.15
C PRO A 482 6.09 4.39 0.96
N THR A 483 7.28 4.99 0.93
CA THR A 483 7.48 6.30 1.55
C THR A 483 6.87 7.38 0.67
N LEU A 484 6.08 8.28 1.24
CA LEU A 484 5.44 9.36 0.48
C LEU A 484 5.95 10.73 0.92
N ASN A 485 5.72 11.75 0.09
CA ASN A 485 6.00 13.15 0.41
C ASN A 485 7.45 13.40 0.86
N GLN A 486 8.40 12.56 0.43
CA GLN A 486 9.81 12.68 0.74
C GLN A 486 10.54 13.16 -0.50
N THR A 487 11.40 14.17 -0.35
CA THR A 487 12.29 14.61 -1.44
C THR A 487 13.68 14.08 -1.18
N ARG A 488 14.20 13.27 -2.10
CA ARG A 488 15.60 12.85 -2.08
C ARG A 488 16.37 13.67 -3.11
N PHE A 489 17.56 14.12 -2.73
CA PHE A 489 18.46 14.80 -3.65
C PHE A 489 19.65 13.93 -4.00
N HIS A 490 20.25 14.19 -5.15
CA HIS A 490 21.56 13.69 -5.56
C HIS A 490 22.43 14.89 -5.89
N LEU A 491 23.66 14.91 -5.37
CA LEU A 491 24.60 16.00 -5.57
C LEU A 491 25.81 15.52 -6.33
N GLU A 492 26.09 16.18 -7.45
CA GLU A 492 27.28 15.95 -8.25
C GLU A 492 28.11 17.23 -8.33
N LEU A 493 29.36 17.15 -7.92
CA LEU A 493 30.29 18.25 -8.05
C LEU A 493 30.73 18.40 -9.51
N ILE A 494 30.51 19.59 -10.06
CA ILE A 494 30.92 19.94 -11.44
C ILE A 494 32.38 20.43 -11.43
N ASP A 495 32.68 21.33 -10.50
CA ASP A 495 33.98 21.93 -10.24
C ASP A 495 34.07 22.33 -8.77
N ASN A 496 35.17 22.96 -8.33
CA ASN A 496 35.37 23.34 -6.92
C ASN A 496 34.35 24.36 -6.36
N SER A 497 33.43 24.89 -7.17
CA SER A 497 32.50 25.95 -6.81
C SER A 497 31.03 25.70 -7.17
N ARG A 498 30.71 24.63 -7.91
CA ARG A 498 29.34 24.38 -8.41
C ARG A 498 28.93 22.92 -8.29
N LEU A 499 27.69 22.71 -7.86
CA LEU A 499 27.08 21.40 -7.68
C LEU A 499 25.83 21.28 -8.55
N ASN A 500 25.69 20.18 -9.28
CA ASN A 500 24.39 19.78 -9.82
C ASN A 500 23.56 19.12 -8.73
N VAL A 501 22.31 19.53 -8.65
CA VAL A 501 21.29 18.99 -7.75
C VAL A 501 20.22 18.32 -8.61
N TYR A 502 19.98 17.03 -8.35
CA TYR A 502 18.85 16.29 -8.94
C TYR A 502 17.89 15.91 -7.83
N LEU A 503 16.60 16.13 -8.05
CA LEU A 503 15.54 15.87 -7.09
C LEU A 503 14.64 14.73 -7.57
N GLU A 504 14.26 13.89 -6.63
CA GLU A 504 13.24 12.87 -6.84
C GLU A 504 12.29 12.82 -5.65
N THR A 505 11.05 12.39 -5.91
CA THR A 505 10.03 12.24 -4.88
C THR A 505 9.00 11.20 -5.29
N GLU A 506 8.34 10.62 -4.29
CA GLU A 506 7.06 9.93 -4.43
C GLU A 506 6.01 10.78 -3.70
N THR A 507 5.47 11.79 -4.39
CA THR A 507 4.47 12.72 -3.84
C THR A 507 3.16 12.56 -4.62
N PRO A 508 2.09 12.02 -4.01
CA PRO A 508 0.78 11.97 -4.65
C PRO A 508 0.31 13.36 -5.07
N CYS A 509 -0.23 13.47 -6.29
CA CYS A 509 -0.61 14.74 -6.90
C CYS A 509 0.51 15.79 -6.84
N PHE A 510 1.74 15.40 -7.18
CA PHE A 510 2.90 16.29 -7.21
C PHE A 510 2.64 17.57 -8.03
N ALA A 511 2.99 18.72 -7.46
CA ALA A 511 2.86 20.04 -8.08
C ALA A 511 4.22 20.67 -8.42
N GLY A 512 5.27 20.39 -7.64
CA GLY A 512 6.61 20.92 -7.89
C GLY A 512 7.54 20.78 -6.69
N PHE A 513 8.80 21.15 -6.89
CA PHE A 513 9.80 21.25 -5.83
C PHE A 513 9.94 22.69 -5.34
N GLN A 514 10.40 22.82 -4.10
CA GLN A 514 10.90 24.06 -3.53
C GLN A 514 12.30 23.85 -2.98
N SER A 515 13.13 24.88 -3.08
CA SER A 515 14.45 24.93 -2.43
C SER A 515 14.59 26.16 -1.55
N ARG A 516 15.47 26.06 -0.56
CA ARG A 516 15.87 27.16 0.32
C ARG A 516 17.38 27.07 0.53
N VAL A 517 18.08 28.17 0.28
CA VAL A 517 19.53 28.29 0.49
C VAL A 517 19.79 29.21 1.68
N ASP A 518 20.68 28.82 2.59
CA ASP A 518 21.14 29.63 3.73
C ASP A 518 20.02 30.26 4.56
N LEU A 519 18.97 29.47 4.83
CA LEU A 519 17.81 29.85 5.63
C LEU A 519 17.01 31.07 5.09
N THR A 520 17.11 31.33 3.79
CA THR A 520 16.31 32.35 3.09
C THR A 520 14.85 31.89 2.88
N GLU A 521 14.14 32.48 1.93
CA GLU A 521 12.78 32.06 1.60
C GLU A 521 12.74 30.76 0.78
N TRP A 522 11.62 30.03 0.87
CA TRP A 522 11.38 28.88 0.00
C TRP A 522 10.98 29.36 -1.38
N LEU A 523 11.79 29.02 -2.40
CA LEU A 523 11.55 29.37 -3.80
C LEU A 523 11.19 28.12 -4.62
N PRO A 524 10.42 28.25 -5.70
CA PRO A 524 10.23 27.16 -6.66
C PRO A 524 11.57 26.65 -7.21
N ALA A 525 11.70 25.33 -7.32
CA ALA A 525 12.88 24.69 -7.89
C ALA A 525 12.48 23.74 -9.03
N SER A 526 13.31 23.69 -10.08
CA SER A 526 13.25 22.62 -11.07
C SER A 526 13.72 21.30 -10.47
N GLN A 527 13.37 20.19 -11.13
CA GLN A 527 13.86 18.86 -10.76
C GLN A 527 15.40 18.80 -10.76
N ASN A 528 16.02 19.53 -11.68
CA ASN A 528 17.46 19.60 -11.87
C ASN A 528 17.88 21.06 -11.86
N PHE A 529 18.87 21.44 -11.03
CA PHE A 529 19.43 22.79 -11.02
C PHE A 529 20.88 22.80 -10.53
N THR A 530 21.59 23.89 -10.82
CA THR A 530 22.95 24.11 -10.34
C THR A 530 22.92 24.98 -9.08
N TRP A 531 23.63 24.53 -8.04
CA TRP A 531 23.86 25.27 -6.80
C TRP A 531 25.30 25.79 -6.76
N GLU A 532 25.45 27.09 -6.57
CA GLU A 532 26.75 27.78 -6.49
C GLU A 532 26.99 28.27 -5.05
N PRO A 533 27.57 27.43 -4.17
CA PRO A 533 27.89 27.84 -2.80
C PRO A 533 28.92 28.97 -2.75
N SER A 534 28.72 29.89 -1.81
CA SER A 534 29.68 30.95 -1.48
C SER A 534 30.82 30.41 -0.61
N PRO A 535 31.97 31.11 -0.51
CA PRO A 535 33.03 30.71 0.42
C PRO A 535 32.52 30.59 1.86
N GLY A 536 32.86 29.50 2.57
CA GLY A 536 32.40 29.23 3.92
C GLY A 536 31.26 28.21 4.01
N LEU A 537 30.44 28.32 5.06
CA LEU A 537 29.33 27.38 5.33
C LEU A 537 28.10 27.75 4.51
N ASN A 538 27.57 26.77 3.78
CA ASN A 538 26.34 26.91 3.00
C ASN A 538 25.37 25.78 3.35
N THR A 539 24.07 26.06 3.31
CA THR A 539 23.01 25.08 3.54
C THR A 539 22.02 25.09 2.39
N LEU A 540 21.66 23.91 1.90
CA LEU A 540 20.57 23.71 0.94
C LEU A 540 19.51 22.83 1.59
N GLU A 541 18.26 23.27 1.52
CA GLU A 541 17.08 22.47 1.85
C GLU A 541 16.17 22.35 0.64
N VAL A 542 15.56 21.18 0.46
CA VAL A 542 14.66 20.88 -0.66
C VAL A 542 13.45 20.09 -0.18
N ARG A 543 12.29 20.35 -0.78
CA ARG A 543 11.04 19.62 -0.48
C ARG A 543 10.10 19.61 -1.68
N SER A 544 9.15 18.69 -1.68
CA SER A 544 8.08 18.60 -2.66
C SER A 544 6.83 19.34 -2.18
N THR A 545 5.95 19.65 -3.11
CA THR A 545 4.60 20.17 -2.86
C THR A 545 3.60 19.40 -3.70
N ASN A 546 2.38 19.22 -3.19
CA ASN A 546 1.29 18.63 -3.95
C ASN A 546 0.31 19.70 -4.46
N THR A 547 -0.72 19.29 -5.22
CA THR A 547 -1.70 20.18 -5.85
C THR A 547 -2.56 20.98 -4.87
N THR A 548 -2.57 20.65 -3.58
CA THR A 548 -3.25 21.42 -2.53
C THR A 548 -2.34 22.49 -1.90
N GLY A 549 -1.05 22.49 -2.23
CA GLY A 549 -0.03 23.31 -1.60
C GLY A 549 0.56 22.71 -0.32
N ALA A 550 0.12 21.51 0.10
CA ALA A 550 0.75 20.80 1.21
C ALA A 550 2.20 20.43 0.85
N THR A 551 3.10 20.66 1.81
CA THR A 551 4.54 20.47 1.64
C THR A 551 4.97 19.11 2.17
N GLY A 552 5.88 18.44 1.47
CA GLY A 552 6.51 17.21 1.95
C GLY A 552 7.64 17.44 2.96
N ILE A 553 8.19 16.32 3.42
CA ILE A 553 9.36 16.25 4.31
C ILE A 553 10.59 16.76 3.56
N SER A 554 11.27 17.73 4.14
CA SER A 554 12.48 18.30 3.55
C SER A 554 13.70 17.40 3.74
N SER A 555 14.57 17.44 2.74
CA SER A 555 15.97 17.02 2.83
C SER A 555 16.87 18.24 2.94
N SER A 556 18.00 18.09 3.63
CA SER A 556 18.93 19.17 3.88
C SER A 556 20.38 18.72 3.80
N ILE A 557 21.26 19.58 3.30
CA ILE A 557 22.70 19.39 3.36
C ILE A 557 23.38 20.69 3.79
N SER A 558 24.46 20.59 4.55
CA SER A 558 25.39 21.69 4.79
C SER A 558 26.77 21.32 4.28
N ILE A 559 27.38 22.23 3.52
CA ILE A 559 28.72 22.07 2.96
C ILE A 559 29.61 23.26 3.34
N PHE A 560 30.91 23.02 3.40
CA PHE A 560 31.93 24.05 3.57
C PHE A 560 32.79 24.11 2.32
N VAL A 561 32.91 25.29 1.72
CA VAL A 561 33.74 25.58 0.54
C VAL A 561 34.97 26.36 0.93
#